data_AF-A0AA38NIW8-F1
#
_entry.id   AF-A0AA38NIW8-F1
#
_cell.length_a   1.000
_cell.length_b   1.000
_cell.length_c   1.000
_cell.angle_alpha   90.00
_cell.angle_beta   90.00
_cell.angle_gamma   90.00
#
_symmetry.space_group_name_H-M   'P 1'
#
loop_
_entity.id
_entity.type
_entity.pdbx_description
1 polymer ?
#
loop_
_entity_poly.entity_id
_entity_poly.type
_entity_poly.pdbx_seq_one_letter_code
_entity_poly.pdbx_strand_id
1 'polypeptide(L)'
;MEQSILLLIQRALVQQQPQTQSAPAPPTAPANPSPFVGPLSSNTAAGASSLLSLFPEVEAATITSIINHEFRASDLYKLDSRYRDKTERQILSLKGETLELTTNDAAYREYKSLNAIAVPLSTYFSILLTHAEAAGKVSLIASHFFKYNAHLIKITSEYEWSADVGYHMAFFNKRRREMQNGDYFGWGKVDMELRGEHLYNAPRLSFPSNPSSKSSRKNPPSTPNKSEPCRKFNQGLCLTTPCPFGRPHVCKKCKLTIADGSHKCT
;
A
#
# COMPACT_ATOMS: atom_id res chain seq x y z
N MET A 1 10.11 0.72 -88.76
CA MET A 1 10.52 0.82 -87.35
C MET A 1 9.84 -0.27 -86.50
N GLU A 2 9.86 -1.51 -86.98
CA GLU A 2 9.29 -2.68 -86.26
C GLU A 2 10.27 -3.86 -86.30
N GLN A 3 11.57 -3.59 -86.18
CA GLN A 3 12.60 -4.62 -86.03
C GLN A 3 13.52 -4.40 -84.81
N SER A 4 13.19 -3.43 -83.93
CA SER A 4 14.00 -3.14 -82.73
C SER A 4 13.39 -3.63 -81.41
N ILE A 5 12.22 -4.27 -81.42
CA ILE A 5 11.55 -4.75 -80.18
C ILE A 5 11.72 -6.26 -79.95
N LEU A 6 12.01 -7.06 -81.00
CA LEU A 6 12.20 -8.51 -80.88
C LEU A 6 13.57 -8.94 -80.31
N LEU A 7 14.54 -8.04 -80.20
CA LEU A 7 15.90 -8.36 -79.72
C LEU A 7 16.10 -8.21 -78.20
N LEU A 8 15.13 -7.67 -77.46
CA LEU A 8 15.22 -7.52 -76.00
C LEU A 8 14.50 -8.63 -75.21
N ILE A 9 13.60 -9.38 -75.83
CA ILE A 9 12.92 -10.51 -75.18
C ILE A 9 13.82 -11.77 -75.22
N GLN A 10 14.80 -11.82 -76.12
CA GLN A 10 15.69 -12.98 -76.30
C GLN A 10 16.90 -13.02 -75.33
N ARG A 11 17.00 -12.07 -74.39
CA ARG A 11 18.07 -12.03 -73.36
C ARG A 11 17.64 -12.44 -71.95
N ALA A 12 16.36 -12.68 -71.69
CA ALA A 12 15.87 -13.04 -70.35
C ALA A 12 15.67 -14.55 -70.11
N LEU A 13 15.85 -15.40 -71.12
CA LEU A 13 15.62 -16.85 -71.02
C LEU A 13 16.90 -17.71 -71.03
N VAL A 14 18.09 -17.11 -70.94
CA VAL A 14 19.40 -17.81 -70.99
C VAL A 14 20.06 -17.95 -69.61
N GLN A 15 19.34 -17.68 -68.51
CA GLN A 15 19.87 -17.85 -67.15
C GLN A 15 19.10 -18.84 -66.28
N GLN A 16 18.50 -19.88 -66.89
CA GLN A 16 18.00 -21.03 -66.14
C GLN A 16 18.70 -22.34 -66.56
N GLN A 17 19.26 -22.98 -65.52
CA GLN A 17 19.74 -24.36 -65.37
C GLN A 17 21.24 -24.65 -65.62
N PRO A 18 21.78 -25.74 -65.02
CA PRO A 18 21.71 -26.14 -63.60
C PRO A 18 23.11 -26.56 -63.09
N GLN A 19 23.41 -26.44 -61.79
CA GLN A 19 24.51 -27.21 -61.19
C GLN A 19 24.06 -27.94 -59.92
N THR A 20 23.93 -29.25 -60.08
CA THR A 20 23.92 -30.27 -59.02
C THR A 20 25.25 -30.29 -58.29
N GLN A 21 25.24 -30.08 -56.97
CA GLN A 21 26.32 -30.52 -56.09
C GLN A 21 25.78 -31.13 -54.79
N SER A 22 26.50 -32.17 -54.40
CA SER A 22 26.27 -33.27 -53.46
C SER A 22 26.15 -32.90 -51.98
N ALA A 23 25.41 -33.74 -51.24
CA ALA A 23 25.38 -33.79 -49.78
C ALA A 23 26.74 -34.19 -49.17
N PRO A 24 27.10 -33.62 -48.01
CA PRO A 24 27.93 -34.27 -47.00
C PRO A 24 27.17 -34.53 -45.69
N ALA A 25 27.57 -35.62 -45.01
CA ALA A 25 27.09 -36.09 -43.71
C ALA A 25 27.42 -35.12 -42.54
N PRO A 26 26.84 -35.31 -41.33
CA PRO A 26 26.71 -34.26 -40.32
C PRO A 26 27.98 -34.07 -39.48
N PRO A 27 28.31 -32.84 -39.05
CA PRO A 27 29.20 -32.62 -37.93
C PRO A 27 28.41 -32.55 -36.61
N THR A 28 28.85 -33.40 -35.70
CA THR A 28 28.72 -33.49 -34.25
C THR A 28 28.26 -32.22 -33.51
N ALA A 29 27.33 -32.43 -32.56
CA ALA A 29 26.79 -31.48 -31.61
C ALA A 29 27.83 -30.66 -30.82
N PRO A 30 27.44 -29.45 -30.40
CA PRO A 30 27.71 -28.96 -29.05
C PRO A 30 26.41 -28.71 -28.27
N ALA A 31 26.54 -28.83 -26.95
CA ALA A 31 25.49 -28.90 -25.95
C ALA A 31 24.42 -27.80 -25.97
N ASN A 32 23.18 -28.23 -25.72
CA ASN A 32 22.04 -27.40 -25.30
C ASN A 32 22.39 -26.46 -24.14
N PRO A 33 21.97 -25.19 -24.21
CA PRO A 33 21.27 -24.54 -23.12
C PRO A 33 19.75 -24.60 -23.41
N SER A 34 19.00 -24.87 -22.35
CA SER A 34 17.56 -25.12 -22.28
C SER A 34 16.65 -24.29 -23.19
N PRO A 35 15.49 -24.84 -23.59
CA PRO A 35 14.56 -24.16 -24.49
C PRO A 35 13.99 -22.89 -23.85
N PHE A 36 14.20 -21.80 -24.57
CA PHE A 36 13.41 -20.59 -24.56
C PHE A 36 11.91 -20.93 -24.44
N VAL A 37 11.30 -20.50 -23.34
CA VAL A 37 9.86 -20.60 -23.12
C VAL A 37 9.17 -19.82 -24.23
N GLY A 38 8.48 -20.52 -25.13
CA GLY A 38 7.75 -19.91 -26.23
C GLY A 38 6.65 -18.98 -25.73
N PRO A 39 6.22 -17.98 -26.53
CA PRO A 39 5.16 -17.07 -26.14
C PRO A 39 3.86 -17.85 -25.98
N LEU A 40 3.35 -17.92 -24.76
CA LEU A 40 2.00 -18.40 -24.46
C LEU A 40 1.02 -17.56 -25.29
N SER A 41 0.31 -18.20 -26.20
CA SER A 41 -0.75 -17.59 -27.00
C SER A 41 -1.80 -17.01 -26.06
N SER A 42 -1.84 -15.69 -25.95
CA SER A 42 -2.80 -14.92 -25.17
C SER A 42 -4.13 -14.83 -25.93
N ASN A 43 -4.90 -15.91 -25.90
CA ASN A 43 -6.31 -15.87 -26.27
C ASN A 43 -7.11 -15.24 -25.11
N THR A 44 -7.62 -14.03 -25.33
CA THR A 44 -8.39 -13.25 -24.34
C THR A 44 -9.65 -13.98 -23.83
N ALA A 45 -10.24 -14.86 -24.65
CA ALA A 45 -11.38 -15.70 -24.25
C ALA A 45 -10.99 -16.86 -23.31
N ALA A 46 -9.74 -17.32 -23.34
CA ALA A 46 -9.25 -18.38 -22.45
C ALA A 46 -8.94 -17.88 -21.02
N GLY A 47 -8.73 -16.56 -20.85
CA GLY A 47 -8.43 -15.95 -19.55
C GLY A 47 -9.58 -16.04 -18.55
N ALA A 48 -10.83 -15.88 -19.00
CA ALA A 48 -12.01 -15.97 -18.13
C ALA A 48 -12.27 -17.40 -17.64
N SER A 49 -12.16 -18.39 -18.53
CA SER A 49 -12.27 -19.81 -18.17
C SER A 49 -11.12 -20.27 -17.26
N SER A 50 -9.91 -19.72 -17.47
CA SER A 50 -8.75 -19.96 -16.61
C SER A 50 -8.95 -19.38 -15.21
N LEU A 51 -9.47 -18.16 -15.09
CA LEU A 51 -9.71 -17.51 -13.79
C LEU A 51 -10.72 -18.26 -12.91
N LEU A 52 -11.83 -18.74 -13.49
CA LEU A 52 -12.81 -19.53 -12.74
C LEU A 52 -12.21 -20.85 -12.24
N SER A 53 -11.28 -21.46 -12.99
CA SER A 53 -10.59 -22.67 -12.58
C SER A 53 -9.52 -22.44 -11.51
N LEU A 54 -8.89 -21.26 -11.50
CA LEU A 54 -7.86 -20.87 -10.52
C LEU A 54 -8.46 -20.39 -9.20
N PHE A 55 -9.68 -19.86 -9.24
CA PHE A 55 -10.41 -19.34 -8.08
C PHE A 55 -11.79 -20.00 -7.96
N PRO A 56 -11.87 -21.34 -7.83
CA PRO A 56 -13.15 -22.07 -7.83
C PRO A 56 -14.04 -21.71 -6.64
N GLU A 57 -13.44 -21.22 -5.55
CA GLU A 57 -14.16 -20.81 -4.35
C GLU A 57 -14.80 -19.41 -4.47
N VAL A 58 -14.39 -18.60 -5.45
CA VAL A 58 -14.88 -17.22 -5.62
C VAL A 58 -15.99 -17.24 -6.65
N GLU A 59 -17.14 -16.65 -6.31
CA GLU A 59 -18.28 -16.56 -7.22
C GLU A 59 -17.88 -15.89 -8.54
N ALA A 60 -18.33 -16.46 -9.67
CA ALA A 60 -18.04 -15.94 -11.00
C ALA A 60 -18.42 -14.46 -11.15
N ALA A 61 -19.58 -14.06 -10.60
CA ALA A 61 -20.04 -12.67 -10.62
C ALA A 61 -19.07 -11.72 -9.87
N THR A 62 -18.47 -12.19 -8.78
CA THR A 62 -17.46 -11.43 -8.03
C THR A 62 -16.18 -11.27 -8.83
N ILE A 63 -15.70 -12.34 -9.48
CA ILE A 63 -14.53 -12.28 -10.37
C ILE A 63 -14.76 -11.28 -11.51
N THR A 64 -15.91 -11.34 -12.18
CA THR A 64 -16.28 -10.39 -13.23
C THR A 64 -16.32 -8.95 -12.70
N SER A 65 -16.88 -8.73 -11.52
CA SER A 65 -16.92 -7.41 -10.88
C SER A 65 -15.52 -6.85 -10.58
N ILE A 66 -14.57 -7.71 -10.19
CA ILE A 66 -13.16 -7.32 -9.95
C ILE A 66 -12.48 -6.92 -11.27
N ILE A 67 -12.65 -7.73 -12.31
CA ILE A 67 -12.06 -7.50 -13.63
C ILE A 67 -12.58 -6.20 -14.25
N ASN A 68 -13.88 -5.93 -14.10
CA ASN A 68 -14.52 -4.70 -14.59
C ASN A 68 -14.30 -3.50 -13.66
N HIS A 69 -13.55 -3.66 -12.56
CA HIS A 69 -13.30 -2.63 -11.55
C HIS A 69 -14.60 -2.04 -10.96
N GLU A 70 -15.62 -2.87 -10.79
CA GLU A 70 -16.88 -2.50 -10.16
C GLU A 70 -16.93 -2.89 -8.68
N PHE A 71 -16.09 -3.85 -8.28
CA PHE A 71 -16.02 -4.39 -6.93
C PHE A 71 -15.65 -3.34 -5.88
N ARG A 72 -16.47 -3.19 -4.83
CA ARG A 72 -16.32 -2.14 -3.82
C ARG A 72 -15.51 -2.63 -2.62
N ALA A 73 -14.87 -1.68 -1.92
CA ALA A 73 -14.13 -1.96 -0.70
C ALA A 73 -15.00 -2.58 0.41
N SER A 74 -16.27 -2.18 0.49
CA SER A 74 -17.24 -2.74 1.42
C SER A 74 -17.45 -4.24 1.24
N ASP A 75 -17.31 -4.75 0.02
CA ASP A 75 -17.54 -6.15 -0.34
C ASP A 75 -16.28 -7.02 -0.22
N LEU A 76 -15.12 -6.41 0.06
CA LEU A 76 -13.83 -7.10 0.05
C LEU A 76 -13.79 -8.31 1.01
N TYR A 77 -14.47 -8.25 2.15
CA TYR A 77 -14.58 -9.37 3.09
C TYR A 77 -15.16 -10.65 2.46
N LYS A 78 -15.94 -10.55 1.37
CA LYS A 78 -16.51 -11.73 0.66
C LYS A 78 -15.43 -12.62 0.03
N LEU A 79 -14.23 -12.09 -0.16
CA LEU A 79 -13.08 -12.83 -0.68
C LEU A 79 -12.33 -13.62 0.41
N ASP A 80 -12.70 -13.45 1.69
CA ASP A 80 -12.13 -14.23 2.79
C ASP A 80 -12.85 -15.59 2.90
N SER A 81 -12.11 -16.70 2.93
CA SER A 81 -12.67 -18.04 3.15
C SER A 81 -13.45 -18.14 4.46
N ARG A 82 -13.00 -17.44 5.51
CA ARG A 82 -13.64 -17.48 6.84
C ARG A 82 -15.05 -16.88 6.86
N TYR A 83 -15.31 -15.92 5.98
CA TYR A 83 -16.64 -15.31 5.86
C TYR A 83 -17.56 -16.19 5.01
N ARG A 84 -17.02 -16.84 3.97
CA ARG A 84 -17.76 -17.80 3.14
C ARG A 84 -18.23 -19.00 3.95
N ASP A 85 -17.36 -19.58 4.78
CA ASP A 85 -17.72 -20.67 5.70
C ASP A 85 -18.83 -20.29 6.68
N LYS A 86 -18.84 -19.04 7.17
CA LYS A 86 -19.89 -18.53 8.05
C LYS A 86 -21.21 -18.32 7.31
N THR A 87 -21.17 -17.82 6.07
CA THR A 87 -22.36 -17.58 5.27
C THR A 87 -23.02 -18.91 4.89
N GLU A 88 -22.25 -19.93 4.50
CA GLU A 88 -22.77 -21.28 4.25
C GLU A 88 -23.39 -21.89 5.52
N ARG A 89 -22.76 -21.72 6.69
CA ARG A 89 -23.33 -22.15 7.97
C ARG A 89 -24.59 -21.36 8.37
N GLN A 90 -24.69 -20.08 8.01
CA GLN A 90 -25.87 -19.25 8.26
C GLN A 90 -27.00 -19.54 7.28
N ILE A 91 -26.72 -19.87 6.01
CA ILE A 91 -27.71 -20.36 5.04
C ILE A 91 -28.34 -21.67 5.53
N LEU A 92 -27.55 -22.55 6.16
CA LEU A 92 -28.05 -23.76 6.82
C LEU A 92 -28.81 -23.48 8.14
N SER A 93 -28.79 -22.24 8.64
CA SER A 93 -29.42 -21.83 9.89
C SER A 93 -30.37 -20.64 9.68
N LEU A 94 -31.34 -20.78 8.77
CA LEU A 94 -32.43 -19.81 8.63
C LEU A 94 -33.48 -20.07 9.73
N LYS A 95 -33.43 -19.24 10.78
CA LYS A 95 -34.45 -19.18 11.83
C LYS A 95 -34.92 -17.72 11.95
N GLY A 96 -36.13 -17.43 11.45
CA GLY A 96 -36.84 -16.18 11.73
C GLY A 96 -36.86 -15.16 10.59
N GLU A 97 -38.07 -14.74 10.25
CA GLU A 97 -38.53 -13.96 9.10
C GLU A 97 -38.26 -12.44 9.24
N THR A 98 -36.99 -12.00 9.28
CA THR A 98 -36.69 -10.56 9.15
C THR A 98 -35.31 -10.31 8.55
N LEU A 99 -35.28 -9.77 7.33
CA LEU A 99 -34.06 -9.33 6.63
C LEU A 99 -33.83 -7.84 6.92
N GLU A 100 -32.97 -7.53 7.89
CA GLU A 100 -32.50 -6.15 8.10
C GLU A 100 -31.21 -5.89 7.31
N LEU A 101 -31.36 -5.15 6.21
CA LEU A 101 -30.26 -4.75 5.34
C LEU A 101 -29.52 -3.53 5.93
N THR A 102 -28.55 -3.76 6.82
CA THR A 102 -27.64 -2.71 7.33
C THR A 102 -26.31 -2.75 6.57
N THR A 103 -26.31 -2.21 5.35
CA THR A 103 -25.27 -2.48 4.33
C THR A 103 -23.92 -1.76 4.54
N ASN A 104 -23.83 -0.77 5.44
CA ASN A 104 -22.56 -0.04 5.68
C ASN A 104 -21.93 -0.31 7.06
N ASP A 105 -22.74 -0.52 8.10
CA ASP A 105 -22.22 -0.81 9.45
C ASP A 105 -21.72 -2.26 9.60
N ALA A 106 -22.20 -3.17 8.74
CA ALA A 106 -21.71 -4.54 8.68
C ALA A 106 -20.23 -4.63 8.25
N ALA A 107 -19.78 -3.79 7.31
CA ALA A 107 -18.39 -3.81 6.85
C ALA A 107 -17.41 -3.47 7.99
N TYR A 108 -17.70 -2.44 8.79
CA TYR A 108 -16.91 -2.11 9.98
C TYR A 108 -16.92 -3.23 11.04
N ARG A 109 -18.03 -3.97 11.15
CA ARG A 109 -18.11 -5.13 12.05
C ARG A 109 -17.24 -6.30 11.61
N GLU A 110 -16.98 -6.45 10.30
CA GLU A 110 -16.21 -7.58 9.76
C GLU A 110 -14.70 -7.30 9.70
N TYR A 111 -14.29 -6.05 9.44
CA TYR A 111 -12.88 -5.68 9.51
C TYR A 111 -12.45 -5.46 10.97
N LYS A 112 -12.14 -6.54 11.69
CA LYS A 112 -11.68 -6.48 13.08
C LYS A 112 -10.16 -6.44 13.25
N SER A 113 -9.41 -6.65 12.17
CA SER A 113 -7.94 -6.73 12.21
C SER A 113 -7.34 -6.47 10.84
N LEU A 114 -6.05 -6.15 10.80
CA LEU A 114 -5.30 -6.00 9.54
C LEU A 114 -5.43 -7.24 8.64
N ASN A 115 -5.44 -8.43 9.22
CA ASN A 115 -5.61 -9.68 8.48
C ASN A 115 -6.99 -9.79 7.80
N ALA A 116 -8.03 -9.19 8.37
CA ALA A 116 -9.35 -9.15 7.75
C ALA A 116 -9.38 -8.28 6.48
N ILE A 117 -8.41 -7.39 6.30
CA ILE A 117 -8.22 -6.62 5.06
C ILE A 117 -7.17 -7.28 4.16
N ALA A 118 -5.99 -7.60 4.71
CA ALA A 118 -4.82 -8.02 3.95
C ALA A 118 -5.04 -9.35 3.20
N VAL A 119 -5.75 -10.31 3.82
CA VAL A 119 -6.03 -11.62 3.19
C VAL A 119 -6.96 -11.45 1.98
N PRO A 120 -8.18 -10.90 2.10
CA PRO A 120 -9.04 -10.74 0.92
C PRO A 120 -8.47 -9.74 -0.10
N LEU A 121 -7.70 -8.73 0.34
CA LEU A 121 -6.97 -7.84 -0.56
C LEU A 121 -5.93 -8.60 -1.40
N SER A 122 -5.26 -9.59 -0.82
CA SER A 122 -4.32 -10.44 -1.56
C SER A 122 -5.07 -11.25 -2.62
N THR A 123 -6.21 -11.86 -2.29
CA THR A 123 -7.07 -12.57 -3.25
C THR A 123 -7.54 -11.64 -4.38
N TYR A 124 -7.99 -10.43 -4.04
CA TYR A 124 -8.40 -9.41 -5.02
C TYR A 124 -7.27 -9.12 -6.02
N PHE A 125 -6.05 -8.91 -5.53
CA PHE A 125 -4.90 -8.63 -6.40
C PHE A 125 -4.42 -9.87 -7.16
N SER A 126 -4.53 -11.08 -6.62
CA SER A 126 -4.24 -12.31 -7.36
C SER A 126 -5.13 -12.45 -8.59
N ILE A 127 -6.45 -12.25 -8.44
CA ILE A 127 -7.40 -12.27 -9.57
C ILE A 127 -7.03 -11.19 -10.60
N LEU A 128 -6.75 -9.97 -10.13
CA LEU A 128 -6.39 -8.85 -10.98
C LEU A 128 -5.07 -9.10 -11.75
N LEU A 129 -4.06 -9.67 -11.10
CA LEU A 129 -2.76 -9.97 -11.70
C LEU A 129 -2.86 -11.04 -12.77
N THR A 130 -3.62 -12.12 -12.51
CA THR A 130 -3.87 -13.16 -13.49
C THR A 130 -4.61 -12.61 -14.71
N HIS A 131 -5.60 -11.73 -14.52
CA HIS A 131 -6.25 -11.06 -15.65
C HIS A 131 -5.29 -10.12 -16.41
N ALA A 132 -4.42 -9.40 -15.69
CA ALA A 132 -3.47 -8.46 -16.26
C ALA A 132 -2.28 -9.11 -16.98
N GLU A 133 -2.14 -10.44 -16.91
CA GLU A 133 -1.09 -11.20 -17.62
C GLU A 133 -1.16 -10.97 -19.13
N ALA A 134 -2.36 -11.06 -19.71
CA ALA A 134 -2.57 -10.82 -21.13
C ALA A 134 -2.22 -9.37 -21.55
N ALA A 135 -2.27 -8.42 -20.62
CA ALA A 135 -1.97 -7.01 -20.86
C ALA A 135 -0.50 -6.65 -20.56
N GLY A 136 0.32 -7.58 -20.05
CA GLY A 136 1.72 -7.32 -19.70
C GLY A 136 1.92 -6.35 -18.52
N LYS A 137 0.88 -6.10 -17.70
CA LYS A 137 0.93 -5.11 -16.60
C LYS A 137 1.20 -5.72 -15.23
N VAL A 138 1.45 -7.02 -15.15
CA VAL A 138 1.59 -7.81 -13.92
C VAL A 138 2.61 -7.19 -12.95
N SER A 139 3.84 -6.95 -13.41
CA SER A 139 4.93 -6.44 -12.56
C SER A 139 4.62 -5.07 -11.96
N LEU A 140 3.95 -4.20 -12.72
CA LEU A 140 3.56 -2.86 -12.27
C LEU A 140 2.51 -2.95 -11.16
N ILE A 141 1.45 -3.71 -11.41
CA ILE A 141 0.34 -3.90 -10.45
C ILE A 141 0.85 -4.56 -9.17
N ALA A 142 1.70 -5.59 -9.29
CA ALA A 142 2.30 -6.27 -8.15
C ALA A 142 3.16 -5.33 -7.31
N SER A 143 4.01 -4.50 -7.95
CA SER A 143 4.80 -3.49 -7.24
C SER A 143 3.93 -2.51 -6.45
N HIS A 144 2.84 -2.04 -7.05
CA HIS A 144 1.92 -1.12 -6.40
C HIS A 144 1.16 -1.79 -5.24
N PHE A 145 0.75 -3.04 -5.39
CA PHE A 145 0.16 -3.83 -4.31
C PHE A 145 1.08 -3.90 -3.10
N PHE A 146 2.36 -4.24 -3.28
CA PHE A 146 3.30 -4.33 -2.17
C PHE A 146 3.54 -2.98 -1.49
N LYS A 147 3.62 -1.89 -2.26
CA LYS A 147 3.72 -0.53 -1.70
C LYS A 147 2.50 -0.18 -0.86
N TYR A 148 1.30 -0.50 -1.35
CA TYR A 148 0.07 -0.26 -0.62
C TYR A 148 -0.02 -1.11 0.66
N ASN A 149 0.34 -2.39 0.60
CA ASN A 149 0.36 -3.26 1.77
C ASN A 149 1.34 -2.76 2.85
N ALA A 150 2.56 -2.38 2.45
CA ALA A 150 3.53 -1.77 3.35
C ALA A 150 2.98 -0.47 3.98
N HIS A 151 2.24 0.33 3.20
CA HIS A 151 1.58 1.52 3.72
C HIS A 151 0.49 1.20 4.74
N LEU A 152 -0.37 0.19 4.47
CA LEU A 152 -1.40 -0.27 5.40
C LEU A 152 -0.79 -0.74 6.72
N ILE A 153 0.24 -1.58 6.68
CA ILE A 153 0.96 -2.04 7.88
C ILE A 153 1.45 -0.84 8.71
N LYS A 154 2.01 0.17 8.04
CA LYS A 154 2.50 1.38 8.72
C LYS A 154 1.39 2.15 9.41
N ILE A 155 0.29 2.46 8.73
CA ILE A 155 -0.80 3.23 9.35
C ILE A 155 -1.45 2.48 10.51
N THR A 156 -1.57 1.15 10.41
CA THR A 156 -2.12 0.32 11.50
C THR A 156 -1.25 0.23 12.73
N SER A 157 0.03 0.57 12.62
CA SER A 157 0.87 0.79 13.79
C SER A 157 0.72 2.18 14.41
N GLU A 158 0.27 3.19 13.64
CA GLU A 158 0.30 4.60 14.04
C GLU A 158 -1.07 5.13 14.50
N TYR A 159 -2.17 4.61 13.97
CA TYR A 159 -3.52 5.17 14.13
C TYR A 159 -4.49 4.13 14.70
N GLU A 160 -5.60 4.63 15.23
CA GLU A 160 -6.72 3.78 15.64
C GLU A 160 -7.30 3.01 14.44
N TRP A 161 -7.66 1.75 14.68
CA TRP A 161 -8.16 0.85 13.66
C TRP A 161 -9.41 1.37 12.91
N SER A 162 -10.31 2.09 13.58
CA SER A 162 -11.50 2.68 12.96
C SER A 162 -11.14 3.68 11.86
N ALA A 163 -10.10 4.50 12.09
CA ALA A 163 -9.58 5.46 11.12
C ALA A 163 -8.88 4.77 9.94
N ASP A 164 -8.14 3.70 10.20
CA ASP A 164 -7.50 2.90 9.15
C ASP A 164 -8.51 2.25 8.21
N VAL A 165 -9.58 1.67 8.76
CA VAL A 165 -10.65 1.07 7.95
C VAL A 165 -11.30 2.15 7.09
N GLY A 166 -11.60 3.32 7.65
CA GLY A 166 -12.13 4.46 6.90
C GLY A 166 -11.21 4.89 5.75
N TYR A 167 -9.91 5.04 6.04
CA TYR A 167 -8.89 5.35 5.02
C TYR A 167 -8.81 4.27 3.94
N HIS A 168 -8.76 2.99 4.32
CA HIS A 168 -8.71 1.87 3.39
C HIS A 168 -9.92 1.87 2.44
N MET A 169 -11.13 2.05 2.99
CA MET A 169 -12.37 2.09 2.22
C MET A 169 -12.35 3.21 1.17
N ALA A 170 -12.01 4.43 1.59
CA ALA A 170 -11.95 5.58 0.70
C ALA A 170 -10.84 5.42 -0.35
N PHE A 171 -9.67 4.96 0.06
CA PHE A 171 -8.52 4.72 -0.82
C PHE A 171 -8.88 3.68 -1.89
N PHE A 172 -9.33 2.51 -1.48
CA PHE A 172 -9.68 1.42 -2.40
C PHE A 172 -10.73 1.87 -3.43
N ASN A 173 -11.81 2.52 -2.99
CA ASN A 173 -12.86 2.98 -3.90
C ASN A 173 -12.37 4.08 -4.88
N LYS A 174 -11.45 4.96 -4.45
CA LYS A 174 -10.80 5.94 -5.33
C LYS A 174 -9.94 5.26 -6.38
N ARG A 175 -9.04 4.35 -5.97
CA ARG A 175 -8.16 3.60 -6.87
C ARG A 175 -8.92 2.69 -7.84
N ARG A 176 -10.02 2.10 -7.39
CA ARG A 176 -10.94 1.33 -8.25
C ARG A 176 -11.47 2.17 -9.42
N ARG A 177 -11.88 3.42 -9.17
CA ARG A 177 -12.32 4.34 -10.24
C ARG A 177 -11.19 4.72 -11.19
N GLU A 178 -9.97 4.89 -10.69
CA GLU A 178 -8.79 5.16 -11.54
C GLU A 178 -8.50 3.97 -12.47
N MET A 179 -8.61 2.73 -11.96
CA MET A 179 -8.41 1.52 -12.76
C MET A 179 -9.45 1.35 -13.87
N GLN A 180 -10.69 1.86 -13.71
CA GLN A 180 -11.68 1.89 -14.80
C GLN A 180 -11.17 2.67 -16.02
N ASN A 181 -10.29 3.65 -15.81
CA ASN A 181 -9.63 4.40 -16.87
C ASN A 181 -8.28 3.79 -17.29
N GLY A 182 -7.94 2.61 -16.77
CA GLY A 182 -6.67 1.92 -17.02
C GLY A 182 -5.47 2.49 -16.26
N ASP A 183 -5.68 3.41 -15.31
CA ASP A 183 -4.63 3.94 -14.44
C ASP A 183 -4.48 3.10 -13.17
N TYR A 184 -3.32 2.47 -13.02
CA TYR A 184 -2.97 1.64 -11.87
C TYR A 184 -1.99 2.34 -10.92
N PHE A 185 -1.51 3.54 -11.26
CA PHE A 185 -0.42 4.20 -10.57
C PHE A 185 -0.79 4.68 -9.17
N GLY A 186 -2.07 5.00 -8.95
CA GLY A 186 -2.56 5.45 -7.65
C GLY A 186 -2.31 4.46 -6.52
N TRP A 187 -2.32 3.15 -6.79
CA TRP A 187 -2.10 2.12 -5.76
C TRP A 187 -0.71 2.19 -5.14
N GLY A 188 0.30 2.60 -5.91
CA GLY A 188 1.67 2.74 -5.42
C GLY A 188 1.95 4.03 -4.65
N LYS A 189 0.95 4.90 -4.52
CA LYS A 189 1.09 6.23 -3.92
C LYS A 189 0.34 6.33 -2.60
N VAL A 190 0.92 7.11 -1.69
CA VAL A 190 0.22 7.65 -0.54
C VAL A 190 -0.73 8.74 -1.02
N ASP A 191 -2.00 8.64 -0.64
CA ASP A 191 -2.97 9.70 -0.90
C ASP A 191 -2.99 10.68 0.28
N MET A 192 -2.34 11.83 0.11
CA MET A 192 -2.17 12.82 1.19
C MET A 192 -3.49 13.49 1.57
N GLU A 193 -4.44 13.60 0.62
CA GLU A 193 -5.77 14.15 0.88
C GLU A 193 -6.57 13.20 1.76
N LEU A 194 -6.67 11.92 1.37
CA LEU A 194 -7.37 10.90 2.16
C LEU A 194 -6.69 10.66 3.52
N ARG A 195 -5.36 10.75 3.56
CA ARG A 195 -4.62 10.71 4.82
C ARG A 195 -5.00 11.90 5.72
N GLY A 196 -5.11 13.09 5.14
CA GLY A 196 -5.58 14.29 5.86
C GLY A 196 -6.98 14.12 6.41
N GLU A 197 -7.91 13.64 5.58
CA GLU A 197 -9.32 13.47 5.91
C GLU A 197 -9.54 12.41 7.00
N HIS A 198 -8.92 11.24 6.86
CA HIS A 198 -9.20 10.11 7.74
C HIS A 198 -8.22 9.97 8.92
N LEU A 199 -6.95 10.39 8.77
CA LEU A 199 -5.90 10.10 9.76
C LEU A 199 -5.40 11.34 10.52
N TYR A 200 -5.60 12.57 10.01
CA TYR A 200 -5.02 13.77 10.65
C TYR A 200 -5.61 14.09 12.03
N ASN A 201 -6.92 13.87 12.19
CA ASN A 201 -7.64 14.09 13.45
C ASN A 201 -7.84 12.79 14.27
N ALA A 202 -7.39 11.65 13.75
CA ALA A 202 -7.56 10.37 14.41
C ALA A 202 -6.62 10.26 15.63
N PRO A 203 -7.07 9.66 16.74
CA PRO A 203 -6.19 9.35 17.86
C PRO A 203 -5.04 8.47 17.37
N ARG A 204 -3.80 8.94 17.57
CA ARG A 204 -2.62 8.10 17.33
C ARG A 204 -2.48 7.09 18.45
N LEU A 205 -2.08 5.87 18.11
CA LEU A 205 -1.70 4.89 19.11
C LEU A 205 -0.49 5.44 19.87
N SER A 206 -0.65 5.64 21.17
CA SER A 206 0.37 6.21 22.03
C SER A 206 1.52 5.23 22.18
N PHE A 207 2.60 5.45 21.42
CA PHE A 207 3.87 4.80 21.71
C PHE A 207 4.45 5.40 23.00
N PRO A 208 5.01 4.59 23.93
CA PRO A 208 5.84 5.12 25.00
C PRO A 208 7.03 5.83 24.35
N SER A 209 6.98 7.16 24.35
CA SER A 209 8.01 8.00 23.77
C SER A 209 9.23 7.98 24.69
N ASN A 210 10.35 7.48 24.17
CA ASN A 210 11.65 7.77 24.77
C ASN A 210 11.87 9.29 24.68
N PRO A 211 12.32 9.98 25.74
CA PRO A 211 12.23 11.43 25.81
C PRO A 211 13.43 12.08 25.12
N SER A 212 13.26 12.52 23.88
CA SER A 212 14.19 13.45 23.24
C SER A 212 13.46 14.60 22.56
N SER A 213 13.46 15.71 23.30
CA SER A 213 13.48 17.11 22.88
C SER A 213 12.28 17.74 22.14
N LYS A 214 11.46 18.40 22.97
CA LYS A 214 11.03 19.83 22.93
C LYS A 214 10.14 20.32 21.77
N SER A 215 8.91 20.72 22.10
CA SER A 215 8.57 22.15 22.29
C SER A 215 7.17 22.37 22.89
N SER A 216 7.11 23.18 23.94
CA SER A 216 6.02 24.02 24.41
C SER A 216 4.57 23.50 24.39
N ARG A 217 4.05 23.16 25.58
CA ARG A 217 2.81 23.76 26.09
C ARG A 217 2.92 24.00 27.58
N LYS A 218 2.53 25.22 27.97
CA LYS A 218 2.52 25.77 29.33
C LYS A 218 1.60 24.90 30.21
N ASN A 219 2.15 24.26 31.23
CA ASN A 219 1.36 23.80 32.35
C ASN A 219 1.04 25.01 33.27
N PRO A 220 -0.14 25.04 33.91
CA PRO A 220 -0.47 26.06 34.91
C PRO A 220 0.54 25.99 36.07
N PRO A 221 0.74 27.12 36.79
CA PRO A 221 1.80 27.22 37.78
C PRO A 221 1.50 26.29 38.95
N SER A 222 2.23 25.18 39.01
CA SER A 222 2.43 24.46 40.27
C SER A 222 3.03 25.47 41.26
N THR A 223 2.36 25.61 42.40
CA THR A 223 2.76 26.49 43.50
C THR A 223 4.26 26.36 43.74
N PRO A 224 5.03 27.46 43.66
CA PRO A 224 6.47 27.38 43.76
C PRO A 224 6.85 26.91 45.17
N ASN A 225 7.43 25.71 45.24
CA ASN A 225 8.01 25.19 46.48
C ASN A 225 9.05 26.20 46.99
N LYS A 226 8.72 26.89 48.08
CA LYS A 226 9.53 27.99 48.65
C LYS A 226 10.89 27.52 49.18
N SER A 227 11.05 26.22 49.38
CA SER A 227 12.30 25.57 49.81
C SER A 227 13.31 25.36 48.69
N GLU A 228 12.91 25.46 47.42
CA GLU A 228 13.82 25.20 46.30
C GLU A 228 14.68 26.42 45.96
N PRO A 229 16.00 26.25 45.77
CA PRO A 229 16.90 27.31 45.33
C PRO A 229 16.45 28.00 44.04
N CYS A 230 16.58 29.33 44.00
CA CYS A 230 16.25 30.10 42.81
C CYS A 230 17.11 29.69 41.61
N ARG A 231 16.47 29.11 40.58
CA ARG A 231 17.17 28.70 39.35
C ARG A 231 17.64 29.89 38.53
N LYS A 232 16.85 30.98 38.51
CA LYS A 232 17.19 32.22 37.80
C LYS A 232 18.39 32.93 38.41
N PHE A 233 18.60 32.82 39.73
CA PHE A 233 19.79 33.33 40.42
C PHE A 233 21.08 32.67 39.90
N ASN A 234 21.09 31.34 39.79
CA ASN A 234 22.24 30.59 39.26
C ASN A 234 22.49 30.82 37.76
N GLN A 235 21.56 31.46 37.05
CA GLN A 235 21.69 31.87 35.65
C GLN A 235 22.07 33.35 35.51
N GLY A 236 22.23 34.09 36.62
CA GLY A 236 22.47 35.54 36.62
C GLY A 236 21.25 36.37 36.24
N LEU A 237 20.07 35.76 36.12
CA LEU A 237 18.83 36.38 35.64
C LEU A 237 17.91 36.87 36.77
N CYS A 238 18.29 36.65 38.03
CA CYS A 238 17.55 37.15 39.20
C CYS A 238 18.37 38.25 39.86
N LEU A 239 17.98 39.51 39.63
CA LEU A 239 18.72 40.70 40.05
C LEU A 239 18.28 41.26 41.41
N THR A 240 17.12 40.81 41.91
CA THR A 240 16.49 41.30 43.15
C THR A 240 16.72 40.31 44.28
N THR A 241 17.22 40.80 45.42
CA THR A 241 17.34 40.03 46.67
C THR A 241 16.53 40.75 47.76
N PRO A 242 15.53 40.11 48.39
CA PRO A 242 15.12 38.70 48.22
C PRO A 242 14.44 38.43 46.87
N CYS A 243 14.45 37.17 46.44
CA CYS A 243 13.83 36.73 45.19
C CYS A 243 12.33 37.09 45.18
N PRO A 244 11.78 37.62 44.06
CA PRO A 244 10.35 38.00 43.96
C PRO A 244 9.42 36.79 44.08
N PHE A 245 9.95 35.57 43.90
CA PHE A 245 9.24 34.31 44.11
C PHE A 245 9.50 33.68 45.49
N GLY A 246 10.13 34.41 46.42
CA GLY A 246 10.39 33.97 47.79
C GLY A 246 11.36 32.78 47.89
N ARG A 247 12.16 32.51 46.85
CA ARG A 247 13.09 31.38 46.79
C ARG A 247 14.48 31.80 47.29
N PRO A 248 15.19 30.93 48.06
CA PRO A 248 16.53 31.25 48.54
C PRO A 248 17.55 31.31 47.38
N HIS A 249 18.40 32.33 47.41
CA HIS A 249 19.53 32.47 46.50
C HIS A 249 20.71 31.63 47.00
N VAL A 250 20.73 30.35 46.60
CA VAL A 250 21.82 29.42 46.92
C VAL A 250 22.65 29.16 45.67
N CYS A 251 23.97 29.39 45.76
CA CYS A 251 24.88 29.06 44.67
C CYS A 251 25.01 27.53 44.54
N LYS A 252 24.81 27.00 43.33
CA LYS A 252 24.91 25.56 43.08
C LYS A 252 26.31 24.99 43.31
N LYS A 253 27.36 25.80 43.12
CA LYS A 253 28.77 25.39 43.22
C LYS A 253 29.25 25.35 44.68
N CYS A 254 29.14 26.44 45.43
CA CYS A 254 29.62 26.50 46.82
C CYS A 254 28.55 26.20 47.88
N LYS A 255 27.28 26.00 47.49
CA LYS A 255 26.13 25.76 48.38
C LYS A 255 25.87 26.86 49.42
N LEU A 256 26.52 28.02 49.29
CA LEU A 256 26.32 29.17 50.17
C LEU A 256 25.03 29.89 49.82
N THR A 257 24.29 30.29 50.87
CA THR A 257 23.12 31.17 50.76
C THR A 257 23.61 32.62 50.75
N ILE A 258 23.19 33.37 49.75
CA ILE A 258 23.70 34.73 49.50
C ILE A 258 22.56 35.70 49.77
N ALA A 259 22.71 36.49 50.85
CA ALA A 259 21.76 37.52 51.25
C ALA A 259 21.94 38.82 50.44
N ASP A 260 23.15 39.09 49.96
CA ASP A 260 23.52 40.39 49.40
C ASP A 260 24.11 40.22 48.00
N GLY A 261 23.24 40.02 46.99
CA GLY A 261 23.34 40.43 45.57
C GLY A 261 24.61 40.21 44.72
N SER A 262 25.77 39.87 45.28
CA SER A 262 27.06 39.80 44.60
C SER A 262 27.90 38.71 45.24
N HIS A 263 27.78 37.49 44.71
CA HIS A 263 28.66 36.39 45.04
C HIS A 263 29.42 35.96 43.80
N LYS A 264 30.73 36.19 43.79
CA LYS A 264 31.64 35.61 42.79
C LYS A 264 32.12 34.27 43.31
N CYS A 265 31.56 33.19 42.75
CA CYS A 265 32.09 31.85 42.96
C CYS A 265 33.28 31.70 42.01
N THR A 266 34.49 31.99 42.47
CA THR A 266 35.73 31.54 41.81
C THR A 266 35.83 30.03 41.91
#